data_AF-K0H4A0-F1
#
_entry.id   AF-K0H4A0-F1
#
_cell.length_a   1.000
_cell.length_b   1.000
_cell.length_c   1.000
_cell.angle_alpha   90.00
_cell.angle_beta   90.00
_cell.angle_gamma   90.00
#
_symmetry.space_group_name_H-M   'P 1'
#
loop_
_entity.id
_entity.type
_entity.pdbx_description
1 polymer ?
#
loop_
_entity_poly.entity_id
_entity_poly.type
_entity_poly.pdbx_seq_one_letter_code
_entity_poly.pdbx_strand_id
1 'polypeptide(L)'
;ACRSEITFIDGNKGTLRYRGIDIENLIGAPNSFSSIVYLLLKGTLPSATEHEELARILGAEYDVPEQVMNVIRSFPRDSQPMAILIASFSALAANYHASRIDPLTGAIIAIAKVPGIVASIYRHVANLDFIQADANLEYTHHFIRMMFGNMDEAHRDIMHKALDAIFIMHADHEQNASTATVRMSGSSGAGLFACLCAGVAT
;
A
#
# COMPACT_ATOMS: atom_id res chain seq x y z
N ALA A 1 -20.31 -11.84 7.53
CA ALA A 1 -19.17 -12.79 7.54
C ALA A 1 -18.32 -12.71 8.82
N CYS A 2 -18.23 -11.56 9.48
CA CYS A 2 -17.36 -11.35 10.64
C CYS A 2 -17.84 -10.16 11.49
N ARG A 3 -17.24 -9.97 12.67
CA ARG A 3 -17.27 -8.69 13.39
C ARG A 3 -16.02 -7.89 13.03
N SER A 4 -16.14 -6.57 12.88
CA SER A 4 -15.05 -5.67 12.53
C SER A 4 -15.20 -4.34 13.25
N GLU A 5 -14.07 -3.78 13.67
CA GLU A 5 -13.96 -2.43 14.26
C GLU A 5 -13.10 -1.50 13.38
N ILE A 6 -12.81 -1.92 12.13
CA ILE A 6 -11.89 -1.21 11.23
C ILE A 6 -12.63 -0.09 10.49
N THR A 7 -13.67 -0.48 9.74
CA THR A 7 -14.42 0.42 8.86
C THR A 7 -15.91 0.18 9.03
N PHE A 8 -16.67 1.26 8.96
CA PHE A 8 -18.13 1.24 8.96
C PHE A 8 -18.66 1.95 7.71
N ILE A 9 -19.66 1.35 7.06
CA ILE A 9 -20.32 1.89 5.88
C ILE A 9 -21.83 1.88 6.10
N ASP A 10 -22.48 3.03 5.88
CA ASP A 10 -23.92 3.15 5.70
C ASP A 10 -24.20 3.54 4.25
N GLY A 11 -24.47 2.55 3.41
CA GLY A 11 -24.70 2.75 1.98
C GLY A 11 -25.94 3.57 1.64
N ASN A 12 -26.93 3.64 2.53
CA ASN A 12 -28.13 4.46 2.31
C ASN A 12 -27.86 5.94 2.55
N LYS A 13 -26.95 6.25 3.49
CA LYS A 13 -26.56 7.63 3.82
C LYS A 13 -25.28 8.08 3.13
N GLY A 14 -24.60 7.19 2.42
CA GLY A 14 -23.28 7.45 1.83
C GLY A 14 -22.20 7.72 2.87
N THR A 15 -22.32 7.16 4.07
CA THR A 15 -21.37 7.40 5.17
C THR A 15 -20.29 6.34 5.19
N LEU A 16 -19.02 6.76 5.18
CA LEU A 16 -17.85 5.90 5.34
C LEU A 16 -17.00 6.41 6.52
N ARG A 17 -16.69 5.51 7.46
CA ARG A 17 -15.90 5.82 8.66
C ARG A 17 -14.75 4.86 8.85
N TYR A 18 -13.55 5.38 9.09
CA TYR A 18 -12.41 4.60 9.56
C TYR A 18 -12.29 4.76 11.07
N ARG A 19 -12.33 3.64 11.81
CA ARG A 19 -12.26 3.61 13.28
C ARG A 19 -13.24 4.59 13.96
N GLY A 20 -14.41 4.80 13.34
CA GLY A 20 -15.45 5.72 13.82
C GLY A 20 -15.30 7.18 13.38
N ILE A 21 -14.23 7.55 12.68
CA ILE A 21 -14.00 8.91 12.15
C ILE A 21 -14.50 8.98 10.70
N ASP A 22 -15.35 9.96 10.40
CA ASP A 22 -15.83 10.20 9.02
C ASP A 22 -14.67 10.52 8.08
N ILE A 23 -14.66 9.87 6.91
CA ILE A 23 -13.55 9.97 5.95
C ILE A 23 -13.29 11.40 5.46
N GLU A 24 -14.34 12.22 5.37
CA GLU A 24 -14.26 13.63 4.99
C GLU A 24 -13.35 14.43 5.94
N ASN A 25 -13.36 14.08 7.23
CA ASN A 25 -12.49 14.70 8.24
C ASN A 25 -11.03 14.23 8.14
N LEU A 26 -10.77 13.12 7.45
CA LEU A 26 -9.43 12.56 7.28
C LEU A 26 -8.72 13.15 6.06
N ILE A 27 -9.43 13.34 4.94
CA ILE A 27 -8.87 13.87 3.68
C ILE A 27 -8.40 15.33 3.81
N GLY A 28 -9.09 16.13 4.64
CA GLY A 28 -8.78 17.56 4.83
C GLY A 28 -7.86 17.88 6.01
N ALA A 29 -7.47 16.88 6.79
CA ALA A 29 -6.58 17.08 7.93
C ALA A 29 -5.12 17.20 7.46
N PRO A 30 -4.22 17.81 8.26
CA PRO A 30 -2.77 17.77 8.03
C PRO A 30 -2.17 16.37 8.28
N ASN A 31 -2.97 15.32 8.08
CA ASN A 31 -2.61 13.93 8.23
C ASN A 31 -2.23 13.42 6.85
N SER A 32 -1.00 12.95 6.67
CA SER A 32 -0.65 12.23 5.44
C SER A 32 -1.26 10.82 5.44
N PHE A 33 -1.25 10.16 4.30
CA PHE A 33 -1.71 8.78 4.17
C PHE A 33 -1.08 7.82 5.20
N SER A 34 0.18 8.03 5.61
CA SER A 34 0.81 7.21 6.66
C SER A 34 0.11 7.30 8.02
N SER A 35 -0.49 8.45 8.36
CA SER A 35 -1.34 8.56 9.56
C SER A 35 -2.60 7.71 9.46
N ILE A 36 -3.18 7.58 8.27
CA ILE A 36 -4.34 6.73 8.04
C ILE A 36 -3.96 5.25 8.08
N VAL A 37 -2.80 4.88 7.54
CA VAL A 37 -2.22 3.56 7.74
C VAL A 37 -2.08 3.23 9.24
N TYR A 38 -1.53 4.15 10.03
CA TYR A 38 -1.44 3.98 11.49
C TYR A 38 -2.83 3.78 12.12
N LEU A 39 -3.79 4.64 11.79
CA LEU A 39 -5.17 4.55 12.28
C LEU A 39 -5.80 3.19 11.98
N LEU A 40 -5.68 2.70 10.75
CA LEU A 40 -6.28 1.44 10.35
C LEU A 40 -5.61 0.24 11.04
N LEU A 41 -4.28 0.26 11.18
CA LEU A 41 -3.54 -0.83 11.82
C LEU A 41 -3.66 -0.83 13.35
N LYS A 42 -3.66 0.34 13.99
CA LYS A 42 -3.55 0.50 15.45
C LYS A 42 -4.85 0.91 16.13
N GLY A 43 -5.82 1.45 15.39
CA GLY A 43 -7.13 1.83 15.89
C GLY A 43 -7.27 3.29 16.35
N THR A 44 -6.15 4.01 16.50
CA THR A 44 -6.12 5.42 16.93
C THR A 44 -5.26 6.25 15.99
N LEU A 45 -5.49 7.57 15.93
CA LEU A 45 -4.59 8.47 15.21
C LEU A 45 -3.23 8.53 15.92
N PRO A 46 -2.13 8.62 15.16
CA PRO A 46 -0.80 8.72 15.75
C PRO A 46 -0.55 10.09 16.38
N SER A 47 0.21 10.12 17.46
CA SER A 47 0.95 11.31 17.89
C SER A 47 2.06 11.67 16.90
N ALA A 48 2.62 12.88 17.00
CA ALA A 48 3.73 13.30 16.14
C ALA A 48 4.92 12.33 16.18
N THR A 49 5.27 11.84 17.37
CA THR A 49 6.36 10.86 17.56
C THR A 49 6.05 9.50 16.95
N GLU A 50 4.80 9.02 17.05
CA GLU A 50 4.40 7.75 16.44
C GLU A 50 4.33 7.85 14.92
N HIS A 51 3.94 9.01 14.41
CA HIS A 51 3.93 9.30 12.99
C HIS A 51 5.34 9.28 12.39
N GLU A 52 6.29 9.99 13.01
CA GLU A 52 7.69 10.01 12.60
C GLU A 52 8.31 8.61 12.65
N GLU A 53 8.03 7.84 13.70
CA GLU A 53 8.54 6.48 13.83
C GLU A 53 7.95 5.56 12.75
N LEU A 54 6.65 5.64 12.47
CA LEU A 54 6.04 4.87 11.38
C LEU A 54 6.66 5.25 10.03
N ALA A 55 6.85 6.54 9.76
CA ALA A 55 7.47 7.01 8.52
C ALA A 55 8.89 6.45 8.35
N ARG A 56 9.67 6.42 9.43
CA ARG A 56 11.03 5.84 9.46
C ARG A 56 11.01 4.33 9.19
N ILE A 57 10.08 3.59 9.81
CA ILE A 57 9.94 2.14 9.60
C ILE A 57 9.52 1.84 8.16
N LEU A 58 8.56 2.59 7.61
CA LEU A 58 8.14 2.46 6.22
C LEU A 58 9.31 2.73 5.27
N GLY A 59 10.04 3.84 5.48
CA GLY A 59 11.19 4.22 4.67
C GLY A 59 12.29 3.17 4.63
N ALA A 60 12.54 2.50 5.75
CA ALA A 60 13.52 1.40 5.83
C ALA A 60 13.13 0.18 4.97
N GLU A 61 11.85 0.01 4.65
CA GLU A 61 11.31 -1.14 3.91
C GLU A 61 10.94 -0.85 2.46
N TYR A 62 11.22 0.36 1.96
CA TYR A 62 10.89 0.75 0.58
C TYR A 62 11.67 -0.01 -0.50
N ASP A 63 12.86 -0.53 -0.18
CA ASP A 63 13.65 -1.26 -1.17
C ASP A 63 12.94 -2.55 -1.62
N VAL A 64 12.85 -2.70 -2.94
CA VAL A 64 12.18 -3.84 -3.58
C VAL A 64 13.23 -4.90 -3.88
N PRO A 65 13.08 -6.15 -3.36
CA PRO A 65 14.06 -7.20 -3.59
C PRO A 65 14.33 -7.43 -5.08
N GLU A 66 15.59 -7.67 -5.44
CA GLU A 66 16.02 -7.85 -6.84
C GLU A 66 15.24 -8.96 -7.55
N GLN A 67 14.88 -10.04 -6.84
CA GLN A 67 14.07 -11.13 -7.39
C GLN A 67 12.70 -10.64 -7.88
N VAL A 68 12.07 -9.72 -7.14
CA VAL A 68 10.80 -9.10 -7.54
C VAL A 68 11.00 -8.22 -8.75
N MET A 69 12.08 -7.43 -8.78
CA MET A 69 12.44 -6.62 -9.94
C MET A 69 12.69 -7.46 -11.20
N ASN A 70 13.31 -8.63 -11.05
CA ASN A 70 13.53 -9.58 -12.14
C ASN A 70 12.23 -10.21 -12.64
N VAL A 71 11.27 -10.48 -11.73
CA VAL A 71 9.92 -10.90 -12.11
C VAL A 71 9.24 -9.81 -12.92
N ILE A 72 9.28 -8.54 -12.49
CA ILE A 72 8.68 -7.44 -13.28
C ILE A 72 9.29 -7.38 -14.69
N ARG A 73 10.62 -7.48 -14.80
CA ARG A 73 11.34 -7.45 -16.09
C ARG A 73 11.02 -8.63 -17.02
N SER A 74 10.61 -9.77 -16.47
CA SER A 74 10.38 -10.99 -17.27
C SER A 74 9.05 -10.95 -18.05
N PHE A 75 8.11 -10.09 -17.66
CA PHE A 75 6.85 -9.93 -18.37
C PHE A 75 7.01 -9.12 -19.66
N PRO A 76 6.25 -9.46 -20.73
CA PRO A 76 6.05 -8.56 -21.86
C PRO A 76 5.59 -7.17 -21.41
N ARG A 77 6.07 -6.12 -22.06
CA ARG A 77 5.78 -4.72 -21.66
C ARG A 77 4.32 -4.33 -21.86
N ASP A 78 3.60 -5.01 -22.72
CA ASP A 78 2.16 -4.85 -22.97
C ASP A 78 1.29 -5.72 -22.05
N SER A 79 1.89 -6.42 -21.09
CA SER A 79 1.14 -7.22 -20.11
C SER A 79 0.29 -6.33 -19.20
N GLN A 80 -0.87 -6.86 -18.80
CA GLN A 80 -1.74 -6.17 -17.83
C GLN A 80 -0.97 -5.92 -16.50
N PRO A 81 -0.91 -4.67 -16.00
CA PRO A 81 -0.15 -4.34 -14.78
C PRO A 81 -0.53 -5.18 -13.55
N MET A 82 -1.81 -5.53 -13.40
CA MET A 82 -2.27 -6.35 -12.27
C MET A 82 -1.72 -7.78 -12.32
N ALA A 83 -1.54 -8.37 -13.50
CA ALA A 83 -0.91 -9.69 -13.64
C ALA A 83 0.55 -9.67 -13.16
N ILE A 84 1.27 -8.59 -13.48
CA ILE A 84 2.66 -8.39 -13.01
C ILE A 84 2.69 -8.20 -11.49
N LEU A 85 1.70 -7.48 -10.92
CA LEU A 85 1.57 -7.28 -9.47
C LEU A 85 1.31 -8.61 -8.74
N ILE A 86 0.43 -9.46 -9.26
CA ILE A 86 0.17 -10.82 -8.73
C ILE A 86 1.47 -11.65 -8.68
N ALA A 87 2.25 -11.63 -9.77
CA ALA A 87 3.52 -12.33 -9.83
C ALA A 87 4.55 -11.75 -8.85
N SER A 88 4.57 -10.43 -8.70
CA SER A 88 5.44 -9.73 -7.74
C SER A 88 5.12 -10.11 -6.29
N PHE A 89 3.84 -10.20 -5.93
CA PHE A 89 3.44 -10.69 -4.61
C PHE A 89 3.76 -12.17 -4.39
N SER A 90 3.65 -12.99 -5.43
CA SER A 90 4.07 -14.39 -5.36
C SER A 90 5.58 -14.52 -5.11
N ALA A 91 6.40 -13.67 -5.73
CA ALA A 91 7.83 -13.61 -5.48
C ALA A 91 8.16 -13.15 -4.05
N LEU A 92 7.43 -12.15 -3.52
CA LEU A 92 7.54 -11.76 -2.12
C LEU A 92 7.13 -12.90 -1.17
N ALA A 93 6.05 -13.64 -1.48
CA ALA A 93 5.63 -14.78 -0.68
C ALA A 93 6.72 -15.85 -0.58
N ALA A 94 7.47 -16.09 -1.66
CA ALA A 94 8.63 -16.98 -1.65
C ALA A 94 9.78 -16.40 -0.81
N ASN A 95 10.11 -15.12 -0.97
CA ASN A 95 11.18 -14.45 -0.22
C ASN A 95 10.95 -14.46 1.30
N TYR A 96 9.69 -14.36 1.73
CA TYR A 96 9.31 -14.32 3.14
C TYR A 96 8.80 -15.67 3.69
N HIS A 97 8.91 -16.77 2.95
CA HIS A 97 8.32 -18.06 3.31
C HIS A 97 8.80 -18.61 4.66
N ALA A 98 10.11 -18.51 4.94
CA ALA A 98 10.72 -19.05 6.16
C ALA A 98 10.66 -18.08 7.35
N SER A 99 10.29 -16.82 7.11
CA SER A 99 10.34 -15.76 8.11
C SER A 99 9.09 -15.78 8.97
N ARG A 100 9.25 -16.05 10.27
CA ARG A 100 8.18 -15.85 11.27
C ARG A 100 8.10 -14.37 11.62
N ILE A 101 7.53 -13.59 10.71
CA ILE A 101 7.27 -12.16 10.93
C ILE A 101 5.95 -12.04 11.67
N ASP A 102 5.91 -11.19 12.69
CA ASP A 102 4.64 -10.88 13.34
C ASP A 102 3.68 -10.23 12.31
N PRO A 103 2.36 -10.46 12.43
CA PRO A 103 1.40 -10.00 11.42
C PRO A 103 1.45 -8.49 11.17
N LEU A 104 1.73 -7.68 12.20
CA LEU A 104 1.75 -6.24 12.08
C LEU A 104 2.99 -5.75 11.32
N THR A 105 4.18 -6.24 11.68
CA THR A 105 5.41 -5.96 10.93
C THR A 105 5.30 -6.44 9.49
N GLY A 106 4.71 -7.62 9.27
CA GLY A 106 4.43 -8.12 7.92
C GLY A 106 3.54 -7.15 7.12
N ALA A 107 2.49 -6.61 7.73
CA ALA A 107 1.61 -5.62 7.10
C ALA A 107 2.35 -4.32 6.76
N ILE A 108 3.20 -3.82 7.67
CA ILE A 108 4.01 -2.62 7.43
C ILE A 108 4.98 -2.83 6.27
N ILE A 109 5.68 -3.97 6.24
CA ILE A 109 6.58 -4.34 5.14
C ILE A 109 5.79 -4.39 3.82
N ALA A 110 4.62 -5.03 3.80
CA ALA A 110 3.80 -5.10 2.60
C ALA A 110 3.38 -3.70 2.11
N ILE A 111 2.91 -2.83 3.01
CA ILE A 111 2.50 -1.46 2.68
C ILE A 111 3.68 -0.64 2.14
N ALA A 112 4.86 -0.78 2.72
CA ALA A 112 6.08 -0.09 2.30
C ALA A 112 6.56 -0.51 0.90
N LYS A 113 6.43 -1.80 0.54
CA LYS A 113 6.93 -2.33 -0.74
C LYS A 113 5.99 -2.08 -1.92
N VAL A 114 4.68 -1.93 -1.68
CA VAL A 114 3.68 -1.73 -2.74
C VAL A 114 3.98 -0.54 -3.65
N PRO A 115 4.30 0.67 -3.14
CA PRO A 115 4.65 1.81 -3.98
C PRO A 115 5.79 1.52 -4.95
N GLY A 116 6.86 0.89 -4.46
CA GLY A 116 8.03 0.60 -5.29
C GLY A 116 7.75 -0.44 -6.37
N ILE A 117 6.95 -1.46 -6.04
CA ILE A 117 6.52 -2.47 -7.01
C ILE A 117 5.63 -1.85 -8.09
N VAL A 118 4.59 -1.10 -7.68
CA VAL A 118 3.64 -0.48 -8.62
C VAL A 118 4.36 0.53 -9.53
N ALA A 119 5.27 1.34 -8.97
CA ALA A 119 6.05 2.28 -9.76
C ALA A 119 6.99 1.59 -10.74
N SER A 120 7.63 0.50 -10.31
CA SER A 120 8.49 -0.30 -11.19
C SER A 120 7.69 -0.97 -12.31
N ILE A 121 6.48 -1.45 -12.04
CA ILE A 121 5.56 -2.00 -13.06
C ILE A 121 5.20 -0.91 -14.08
N TYR A 122 4.79 0.27 -13.64
CA TYR A 122 4.47 1.39 -14.53
C TYR A 122 5.65 1.72 -15.45
N ARG A 123 6.86 1.84 -14.88
CA ARG A 123 8.06 2.18 -15.64
C ARG A 123 8.46 1.08 -16.61
N HIS A 124 8.29 -0.18 -16.24
CA HIS A 124 8.53 -1.31 -17.15
C HIS A 124 7.60 -1.26 -18.37
N VAL A 125 6.30 -1.09 -18.14
CA VAL A 125 5.28 -0.98 -19.20
C VAL A 125 5.54 0.26 -20.08
N ALA A 126 5.94 1.37 -19.48
CA ALA A 126 6.27 2.61 -20.17
C ALA A 126 7.67 2.65 -20.81
N ASN A 127 8.47 1.58 -20.71
CA ASN A 127 9.87 1.53 -21.18
C ASN A 127 10.75 2.66 -20.60
N LEU A 128 10.66 2.87 -19.29
CA LEU A 128 11.44 3.85 -18.53
C LEU A 128 12.38 3.12 -17.56
N ASP A 129 13.56 3.70 -17.33
CA ASP A 129 14.54 3.16 -16.38
C ASP A 129 14.01 3.17 -14.95
N PHE A 130 14.24 2.13 -14.15
CA PHE A 130 13.78 2.12 -12.76
C PHE A 130 14.46 3.18 -11.90
N ILE A 131 13.72 3.71 -10.93
CA ILE A 131 14.20 4.69 -9.97
C ILE A 131 14.39 4.00 -8.63
N GLN A 132 15.51 4.27 -7.97
CA GLN A 132 15.81 3.72 -6.66
C GLN A 132 14.91 4.34 -5.58
N ALA A 133 14.57 3.53 -4.58
CA ALA A 133 13.83 3.99 -3.42
C ALA A 133 14.62 5.06 -2.64
N ASP A 134 13.90 6.00 -2.03
CA ASP A 134 14.48 6.99 -1.12
C ASP A 134 13.80 6.88 0.24
N ALA A 135 14.53 6.32 1.21
CA ALA A 135 14.04 6.05 2.55
C ALA A 135 13.70 7.32 3.36
N ASN A 136 14.15 8.50 2.91
CA ASN A 136 13.89 9.77 3.60
C ASN A 136 12.59 10.45 3.15
N LEU A 137 11.92 9.92 2.12
CA LEU A 137 10.68 10.49 1.61
C LEU A 137 9.47 9.92 2.35
N GLU A 138 8.52 10.81 2.62
CA GLU A 138 7.17 10.45 3.05
C GLU A 138 6.49 9.56 1.99
N TYR A 139 5.58 8.68 2.40
CA TYR A 139 4.99 7.62 1.58
C TYR A 139 4.51 8.08 0.19
N THR A 140 3.71 9.14 0.15
CA THR A 140 3.12 9.64 -1.10
C THR A 140 4.19 10.32 -1.96
N HIS A 141 5.12 11.06 -1.35
CA HIS A 141 6.26 11.65 -2.06
C HIS A 141 7.20 10.59 -2.66
N HIS A 142 7.46 9.53 -1.91
CA HIS A 142 8.25 8.38 -2.35
C HIS A 142 7.63 7.75 -3.60
N PHE A 143 6.31 7.48 -3.58
CA PHE A 143 5.59 6.94 -4.72
C PHE A 143 5.67 7.85 -5.96
N ILE A 144 5.45 9.16 -5.80
CA ILE A 144 5.53 10.14 -6.90
C ILE A 144 6.92 10.13 -7.53
N ARG A 145 7.97 10.18 -6.71
CA ARG A 145 9.35 10.15 -7.20
C ARG A 145 9.65 8.87 -7.95
N MET A 146 9.21 7.71 -7.44
CA MET A 146 9.45 6.46 -8.12
C MET A 146 8.70 6.35 -9.44
N MET A 147 7.49 6.91 -9.55
CA MET A 147 6.71 6.92 -10.80
C MET A 147 7.32 7.86 -11.84
N PHE A 148 7.54 9.12 -11.48
CA PHE A 148 7.78 10.22 -12.42
C PHE A 148 9.20 10.81 -12.38
N GLY A 149 9.99 10.46 -11.36
CA GLY A 149 11.32 11.03 -11.14
C GLY A 149 11.28 12.43 -10.57
N ASN A 150 12.22 13.27 -10.98
CA ASN A 150 12.31 14.64 -10.51
C ASN A 150 11.24 15.50 -11.19
N MET A 151 10.43 16.15 -10.37
CA MET A 151 9.43 17.12 -10.79
C MET A 151 9.73 18.47 -10.15
N ASP A 152 9.26 19.56 -10.76
CA ASP A 152 9.26 20.84 -10.07
C ASP A 152 8.33 20.81 -8.86
N GLU A 153 8.63 21.67 -7.89
CA GLU A 153 7.95 21.73 -6.60
C GLU A 153 6.44 21.98 -6.73
N ALA A 154 6.03 22.87 -7.61
CA ALA A 154 4.62 23.22 -7.78
C ALA A 154 3.78 22.03 -8.27
N HIS A 155 4.25 21.31 -9.30
CA HIS A 155 3.54 20.13 -9.79
C HIS A 155 3.60 18.97 -8.79
N ARG A 156 4.73 18.78 -8.10
CA ARG A 156 4.89 17.76 -7.07
C ARG A 156 3.87 17.94 -5.93
N ASP A 157 3.69 19.15 -5.44
CA ASP A 157 2.79 19.42 -4.31
C ASP A 157 1.31 19.24 -4.68
N ILE A 158 0.94 19.59 -5.93
CA ILE A 158 -0.42 19.33 -6.45
C ILE A 158 -0.66 17.81 -6.55
N MET A 159 0.30 17.07 -7.10
CA MET A 159 0.22 15.62 -7.23
C MET A 159 0.17 14.93 -5.86
N HIS A 160 0.96 15.41 -4.90
CA HIS A 160 0.96 14.91 -3.53
C HIS A 160 -0.43 15.03 -2.90
N LYS A 161 -1.01 16.23 -2.88
CA LYS A 161 -2.34 16.45 -2.30
C LYS A 161 -3.42 15.58 -2.96
N ALA A 162 -3.38 15.45 -4.28
CA ALA A 162 -4.34 14.64 -5.01
C ALA A 162 -4.18 13.15 -4.71
N LEU A 163 -2.95 12.63 -4.76
CA LEU A 163 -2.68 11.21 -4.51
C LEU A 163 -2.91 10.83 -3.06
N ASP A 164 -2.57 11.69 -2.11
CA ASP A 164 -2.79 11.44 -0.69
C ASP A 164 -4.30 11.29 -0.40
N ALA A 165 -5.12 12.20 -0.94
CA ALA A 165 -6.58 12.09 -0.88
C ALA A 165 -7.09 10.78 -1.53
N ILE A 166 -6.57 10.42 -2.70
CA ILE A 166 -6.92 9.17 -3.39
C ILE A 166 -6.57 7.95 -2.52
N PHE A 167 -5.38 7.91 -1.93
CA PHE A 167 -4.95 6.81 -1.09
C PHE A 167 -5.81 6.69 0.17
N ILE A 168 -6.14 7.80 0.82
CA ILE A 168 -7.03 7.80 1.98
C ILE A 168 -8.42 7.25 1.59
N MET A 169 -8.98 7.71 0.47
CA MET A 169 -10.29 7.24 -0.02
C MET A 169 -10.31 5.74 -0.37
N HIS A 170 -9.18 5.16 -0.76
CA HIS A 170 -9.07 3.75 -1.15
C HIS A 170 -8.44 2.86 -0.07
N ALA A 171 -8.15 3.41 1.11
CA ALA A 171 -7.40 2.70 2.15
C ALA A 171 -8.14 1.45 2.67
N ASP A 172 -9.46 1.52 2.84
CA ASP A 172 -10.30 0.36 3.16
C ASP A 172 -11.76 0.58 2.74
N HIS A 173 -12.49 -0.50 2.52
CA HIS A 173 -13.91 -0.41 2.14
C HIS A 173 -14.72 -1.61 2.69
N GLU A 174 -14.55 -1.89 3.99
CA GLU A 174 -15.26 -2.91 4.76
C GLU A 174 -15.05 -4.35 4.25
N GLN A 175 -16.09 -5.06 3.79
CA GLN A 175 -16.00 -6.44 3.33
C GLN A 175 -16.29 -6.53 1.83
N ASN A 176 -15.57 -5.71 1.05
CA ASN A 176 -15.52 -5.86 -0.40
C ASN A 176 -14.92 -7.22 -0.81
N ALA A 177 -15.06 -7.58 -2.09
CA ALA A 177 -14.70 -8.90 -2.60
C ALA A 177 -13.23 -9.26 -2.34
N SER A 178 -12.28 -8.35 -2.63
CA SER A 178 -10.85 -8.60 -2.43
C SER A 178 -10.50 -8.75 -0.94
N THR A 179 -11.04 -7.89 -0.06
CA THR A 179 -10.85 -8.03 1.39
C THR A 179 -11.44 -9.34 1.92
N ALA A 180 -12.61 -9.76 1.43
CA ALA A 180 -13.21 -11.04 1.80
C ALA A 180 -12.35 -12.23 1.35
N THR A 181 -11.77 -12.18 0.14
CA THR A 181 -10.83 -13.18 -0.38
C THR A 181 -9.57 -13.27 0.49
N VAL A 182 -8.94 -12.14 0.83
CA VAL A 182 -7.75 -12.08 1.70
C VAL A 182 -8.05 -12.71 3.06
N ARG A 183 -9.22 -12.44 3.64
CA ARG A 183 -9.63 -13.03 4.91
C ARG A 183 -9.86 -14.53 4.81
N MET A 184 -10.49 -14.98 3.73
CA MET A 184 -10.73 -16.40 3.48
C MET A 184 -9.42 -17.16 3.33
N SER A 185 -8.50 -16.68 2.48
CA SER A 185 -7.18 -17.29 2.31
C SER A 185 -6.38 -17.28 3.61
N GLY A 186 -6.39 -16.15 4.35
CA GLY A 186 -5.68 -16.01 5.62
C GLY A 186 -6.22 -16.92 6.72
N SER A 187 -7.52 -17.25 6.71
CA SER A 187 -8.11 -18.16 7.69
C SER A 187 -7.56 -19.59 7.63
N SER A 188 -6.96 -19.99 6.51
CA SER A 188 -6.28 -21.28 6.35
C SER A 188 -4.84 -21.29 6.87
N GLY A 189 -4.32 -20.15 7.35
CA GLY A 189 -2.93 -19.98 7.78
C GLY A 189 -1.96 -19.71 6.63
N ALA A 190 -2.46 -19.33 5.45
CA ALA A 190 -1.61 -18.92 4.33
C ALA A 190 -0.79 -17.67 4.68
N GLY A 191 0.43 -17.58 4.14
CA GLY A 191 1.32 -16.43 4.36
C GLY A 191 0.71 -15.11 3.84
N LEU A 192 1.09 -13.99 4.46
CA LEU A 192 0.53 -12.66 4.16
C LEU A 192 0.55 -12.31 2.66
N PHE A 193 1.72 -12.40 2.01
CA PHE A 193 1.86 -12.05 0.59
C PHE A 193 1.08 -13.00 -0.34
N ALA A 194 0.88 -14.26 0.06
CA ALA A 194 0.01 -15.18 -0.67
C ALA A 194 -1.47 -14.76 -0.55
N CYS A 195 -1.89 -14.27 0.62
CA CYS A 195 -3.22 -13.71 0.79
C CYS A 195 -3.42 -12.42 -0.03
N LEU A 196 -2.41 -11.53 -0.05
CA LEU A 196 -2.45 -10.32 -0.87
C LEU A 196 -2.54 -10.64 -2.37
N CYS A 197 -1.82 -11.68 -2.83
CA CYS A 197 -1.93 -12.18 -4.19
C CYS A 197 -3.38 -12.57 -4.54
N ALA A 198 -4.08 -13.29 -3.64
CA ALA A 198 -5.49 -13.63 -3.83
C ALA A 198 -6.41 -12.39 -3.83
N GLY A 199 -6.10 -11.38 -3.01
CA GLY A 199 -6.82 -10.10 -3.01
C GLY A 199 -6.70 -9.35 -4.33
N VAL A 200 -5.51 -9.26 -4.91
CA VAL A 200 -5.27 -8.60 -6.20
C VAL A 200 -5.93 -9.33 -7.36
N ALA A 201 -6.09 -10.65 -7.26
CA ALA A 201 -6.73 -11.46 -8.30
C ALA A 201 -8.27 -11.36 -8.33
N THR A 202 -8.88 -10.67 -7.35
CA THR A 202 -10.34 -10.49 -7.25
C THR A 202 -10.78 -9.21 -7.94
#